data_AF-A0A1X0QRH3-F1
#
_entry.id   AF-A0A1X0QRH3-F1
#
_cell.length_a   1.000
_cell.length_b   1.000
_cell.length_c   1.000
_cell.angle_alpha   90.00
_cell.angle_beta   90.00
_cell.angle_gamma   90.00
#
_symmetry.space_group_name_H-M   'P 1'
#
loop_
_entity.id
_entity.type
_entity.pdbx_description
1 polymer ?
#
loop_
_entity_poly.entity_id
_entity_poly.type
_entity_poly.pdbx_seq_one_letter_code
_entity_poly.pdbx_strand_id
1 'polypeptide(L)'
;MLVKYPLSPKQLVRFYSTGDIDDKDSTRAERQHDSTKKHSKALALADFYRVLSTQNIERIWPLYTYLYDNNLLHILTSQNYYQLFTYTVRATPTLTNYYRLLALVDDMKELSIPLRLIDYNALISWVGGRPLKTVKSHHLNEALAVFEEMQKAEITNAKGEVIRKEAIQPSVDTFNALIGIASRIPDLRTAQKLYHDMLARGLIPDKYTYSILFNLVGNVGDIGGIDDIKRDMLQNLSRDDLRNVKLWNSLLTAYARNGQRNKVHEILEHMKAPNNRPSRNKPLGVRKTKKWERGIPSPDADSYRIYIQMMIDYGEPKESIFDKFLEMRRRCISPIIQLYNVMFKSFMKPVEHFPDVDTLQQRPNELELLKKLYALLLKDLTKIEPNSDTLYTLVSAFLDLEDTKTALEAFVFLSNHNTRNIPTTEKSIQHNAVALLAEERHKAPNQTKIEPPKELLDRLRAIVAENSTL
;
A
#
# COMPACT_ATOMS: atom_id res chain seq x y z
N MET A 1 -24.02 15.86 -13.26
CA MET A 1 -23.01 16.91 -12.97
C MET A 1 -21.92 16.28 -12.12
N LEU A 2 -20.96 15.61 -12.75
CA LEU A 2 -19.62 15.47 -12.17
C LEU A 2 -18.95 16.85 -12.27
N VAL A 3 -18.08 17.21 -11.33
CA VAL A 3 -17.36 18.49 -11.29
C VAL A 3 -16.91 18.85 -12.70
N LYS A 4 -17.23 20.08 -13.14
CA LYS A 4 -16.76 20.62 -14.43
C LYS A 4 -15.24 20.51 -14.46
N TYR A 5 -14.72 19.44 -15.06
CA TYR A 5 -13.33 19.39 -15.45
C TYR A 5 -13.10 20.61 -16.35
N PRO A 6 -12.01 21.38 -16.15
CA PRO A 6 -11.71 22.53 -16.99
C PRO A 6 -11.47 22.14 -18.46
N LEU A 7 -11.41 20.84 -18.73
CA LEU A 7 -11.26 20.24 -20.04
C LEU A 7 -12.47 19.34 -20.32
N SER A 8 -13.16 19.60 -21.43
CA SER A 8 -14.19 18.70 -21.98
C SER A 8 -13.60 17.31 -22.24
N PRO A 9 -14.42 16.24 -22.34
CA PRO A 9 -13.95 14.92 -22.75
C PRO A 9 -13.11 14.95 -24.05
N LYS A 10 -13.48 15.85 -24.98
CA LYS A 10 -12.74 16.15 -26.22
C LYS A 10 -11.32 16.67 -25.96
N GLN A 11 -11.16 17.48 -24.93
CA GLN A 11 -9.87 18.03 -24.52
C GLN A 11 -9.05 16.99 -23.73
N LEU A 12 -9.66 16.15 -22.90
CA LEU A 12 -8.96 15.10 -22.15
C LEU A 12 -8.40 13.99 -23.07
N VAL A 13 -9.16 13.58 -24.09
CA VAL A 13 -8.70 12.60 -25.10
C VAL A 13 -7.49 13.12 -25.89
N ARG A 14 -7.44 14.44 -26.17
CA ARG A 14 -6.33 15.09 -26.88
C ARG A 14 -5.12 15.38 -25.99
N PHE A 15 -5.34 15.88 -24.78
CA PHE A 15 -4.29 16.33 -23.85
C PHE A 15 -3.42 15.19 -23.33
N TYR A 16 -3.95 13.96 -23.29
CA TYR A 16 -3.25 12.78 -22.78
C TYR A 16 -2.96 11.72 -23.87
N SER A 17 -2.98 12.11 -25.14
CA SER A 17 -2.55 11.28 -26.27
C SER A 17 -1.04 11.08 -26.31
N THR A 18 -0.27 12.07 -25.82
CA THR A 18 1.15 12.00 -25.56
C THR A 18 1.35 11.80 -24.06
N GLY A 19 1.67 10.59 -23.64
CA GLY A 19 2.07 10.36 -22.26
C GLY A 19 3.44 10.97 -22.04
N ASP A 20 3.51 12.22 -21.58
CA ASP A 20 4.71 12.82 -20.97
C ASP A 20 4.31 14.02 -20.11
N ILE A 21 4.51 13.89 -18.80
CA ILE A 21 4.72 15.03 -17.89
C ILE A 21 6.17 14.87 -17.43
N ASP A 22 6.97 15.91 -17.70
CA ASP A 22 8.38 16.08 -17.37
C ASP A 22 9.38 15.25 -18.18
N ASP A 23 9.76 15.75 -19.37
CA ASP A 23 11.18 16.02 -19.64
C ASP A 23 11.38 16.97 -20.83
N LYS A 24 12.30 17.92 -20.65
CA LYS A 24 12.75 18.87 -21.67
C LYS A 24 13.66 18.14 -22.66
N ASP A 25 13.08 17.45 -23.64
CA ASP A 25 13.82 17.01 -24.83
C ASP A 25 12.91 16.89 -26.08
N SER A 26 12.01 17.85 -26.23
CA SER A 26 11.18 18.03 -27.42
C SER A 26 11.96 18.69 -28.57
N THR A 27 12.97 18.01 -29.12
CA THR A 27 13.50 18.37 -30.45
C THR A 27 13.94 17.19 -31.32
N ARG A 28 13.80 15.93 -30.85
CA ARG A 28 14.29 14.75 -31.61
C ARG A 28 13.21 13.79 -32.11
N ALA A 29 11.98 13.89 -31.61
CA ALA A 29 10.84 13.07 -32.06
C ALA A 29 10.03 13.68 -33.21
N GLU A 30 10.27 14.95 -33.57
CA GLU A 30 9.54 15.67 -34.64
C GLU A 30 9.98 15.29 -36.06
N ARG A 31 10.85 14.28 -36.26
CA ARG A 31 11.37 13.92 -37.59
C ARG A 31 11.01 12.53 -38.11
N GLN A 32 9.98 11.86 -37.56
CA GLN A 32 9.53 10.57 -38.10
C GLN A 32 8.03 10.38 -38.30
N HIS A 33 7.19 11.39 -38.05
CA HIS A 33 5.75 11.29 -38.34
C HIS A 33 5.24 12.24 -39.43
N ASP A 34 6.15 12.65 -40.32
CA ASP A 34 5.77 13.34 -41.56
C ASP A 34 5.79 12.35 -42.73
N SER A 35 4.78 11.46 -42.77
CA SER A 35 4.36 10.87 -44.04
C SER A 35 2.85 10.59 -44.00
N THR A 36 2.15 11.49 -44.70
CA THR A 36 0.74 11.44 -45.07
C THR A 36 0.44 10.21 -45.92
N LYS A 37 0.25 9.04 -45.29
CA LYS A 37 -0.48 7.93 -45.92
C LYS A 37 -1.91 7.96 -45.41
N LYS A 38 -2.85 8.27 -46.33
CA LYS A 38 -4.28 7.97 -46.20
C LYS A 38 -4.42 6.53 -45.71
N HIS A 39 -4.50 6.31 -44.40
CA HIS A 39 -4.81 5.01 -43.85
C HIS A 39 -6.26 4.75 -44.24
N SER A 40 -6.47 3.72 -45.07
CA SER A 40 -7.83 3.24 -45.33
C SER A 40 -8.52 3.02 -43.99
N LYS A 41 -9.77 3.48 -43.83
CA LYS A 41 -10.55 3.31 -42.59
C LYS A 41 -10.53 1.85 -42.09
N ALA A 42 -10.50 0.90 -43.04
CA ALA A 42 -10.39 -0.53 -42.78
C ALA A 42 -9.04 -0.94 -42.15
N LEU A 43 -7.93 -0.31 -42.54
CA LEU A 43 -6.60 -0.58 -42.00
C LEU A 43 -6.47 -0.09 -40.55
N ALA A 44 -6.96 1.13 -40.27
CA ALA A 44 -6.95 1.68 -38.91
C ALA A 44 -7.81 0.85 -37.94
N LEU A 45 -8.96 0.35 -38.39
CA LEU A 45 -9.79 -0.56 -37.60
C LEU A 45 -9.14 -1.93 -37.40
N ALA A 46 -8.51 -2.50 -38.44
CA ALA A 46 -7.80 -3.77 -38.33
C ALA A 46 -6.63 -3.66 -37.33
N ASP A 47 -5.88 -2.56 -37.36
CA ASP A 47 -4.83 -2.29 -36.38
C ASP A 47 -5.38 -2.09 -34.97
N PHE A 48 -6.51 -1.40 -34.82
CA PHE A 48 -7.18 -1.26 -33.53
C PHE A 48 -7.56 -2.61 -32.93
N TYR A 49 -8.23 -3.49 -33.68
CA TYR A 49 -8.60 -4.82 -33.18
C TYR A 49 -7.38 -5.72 -32.90
N ARG A 50 -6.33 -5.62 -33.73
CA ARG A 50 -5.07 -6.32 -33.48
C ARG A 50 -4.44 -5.88 -32.17
N VAL A 51 -4.39 -4.58 -31.89
CA VAL A 51 -3.80 -4.03 -30.67
C VAL A 51 -4.71 -4.23 -29.45
N LEU A 52 -6.03 -4.22 -29.62
CA LEU A 52 -7.01 -4.54 -28.56
C LEU A 52 -6.78 -5.94 -27.98
N SER A 53 -6.33 -6.90 -28.81
CA SER A 53 -5.98 -8.25 -28.36
C SER A 53 -4.76 -8.28 -27.42
N THR A 54 -3.88 -7.27 -27.48
CA THR A 54 -2.66 -7.20 -26.65
C THR A 54 -2.92 -6.74 -25.22
N GLN A 55 -4.13 -6.28 -24.90
CA GLN A 55 -4.55 -5.78 -23.58
C GLN A 55 -3.70 -4.61 -23.03
N ASN A 56 -2.83 -4.01 -23.85
CA ASN A 56 -1.94 -2.94 -23.43
C ASN A 56 -2.56 -1.57 -23.73
N ILE A 57 -3.04 -0.89 -22.68
CA ILE A 57 -3.73 0.39 -22.82
C ILE A 57 -2.87 1.49 -23.47
N GLU A 58 -1.56 1.50 -23.21
CA GLU A 58 -0.65 2.51 -23.79
C GLU A 58 -0.56 2.42 -25.31
N ARG A 59 -0.75 1.22 -25.87
CA ARG A 59 -0.77 1.00 -27.32
C ARG A 59 -2.17 1.18 -27.91
N ILE A 60 -3.21 0.87 -27.14
CA ILE A 60 -4.59 0.97 -27.58
C ILE A 60 -5.05 2.44 -27.62
N TRP A 61 -4.63 3.25 -26.66
CA TRP A 61 -5.13 4.63 -26.49
C TRP A 61 -4.83 5.56 -27.68
N PRO A 62 -3.63 5.57 -28.29
CA PRO A 62 -3.37 6.40 -29.48
C PRO A 62 -4.27 6.04 -30.67
N LEU A 63 -4.58 4.75 -30.85
CA LEU A 63 -5.51 4.30 -31.89
C LEU A 63 -6.96 4.69 -31.56
N TYR A 64 -7.33 4.65 -30.28
CA TYR A 64 -8.63 5.15 -29.82
C TYR A 64 -8.79 6.65 -30.08
N THR A 65 -7.78 7.46 -29.75
CA THR A 65 -7.74 8.90 -30.06
C THR A 65 -7.83 9.15 -31.57
N TYR A 66 -7.14 8.35 -32.39
CA TYR A 66 -7.26 8.45 -33.85
C TYR A 66 -8.68 8.17 -34.34
N LEU A 67 -9.35 7.13 -33.81
CA LEU A 67 -10.75 6.85 -34.14
C LEU A 67 -11.69 7.98 -33.68
N TYR A 68 -11.40 8.59 -32.53
CA TYR A 68 -12.11 9.75 -32.00
C TYR A 68 -11.99 10.96 -32.96
N ASP A 69 -10.77 11.38 -33.30
CA ASP A 69 -10.53 12.57 -34.13
C ASP A 69 -11.09 12.43 -35.55
N ASN A 70 -11.25 11.19 -36.06
CA ASN A 70 -11.84 10.92 -37.37
C ASN A 70 -13.35 10.62 -37.32
N ASN A 71 -14.02 10.80 -36.17
CA ASN A 71 -15.45 10.51 -35.94
C ASN A 71 -15.84 9.04 -36.27
N LEU A 72 -14.93 8.09 -36.07
CA LEU A 72 -15.11 6.67 -36.38
C LEU A 72 -15.61 5.83 -35.19
N LEU A 73 -15.89 6.45 -34.04
CA LEU A 73 -16.31 5.75 -32.81
C LEU A 73 -17.64 5.00 -32.95
N HIS A 74 -18.51 5.43 -33.87
CA HIS A 74 -19.78 4.75 -34.18
C HIS A 74 -19.59 3.31 -34.70
N ILE A 75 -18.38 2.95 -35.13
CA ILE A 75 -18.04 1.61 -35.63
C ILE A 75 -17.72 0.65 -34.47
N LEU A 76 -17.41 1.19 -33.28
CA LEU A 76 -17.09 0.37 -32.11
C LEU A 76 -18.36 -0.22 -31.49
N THR A 77 -18.33 -1.51 -31.18
CA THR A 77 -19.42 -2.19 -30.50
C THR A 77 -19.39 -1.92 -29.01
N SER A 78 -20.52 -2.15 -28.32
CA SER A 78 -20.58 -2.09 -26.86
C SER A 78 -19.56 -3.02 -26.19
N GLN A 79 -19.29 -4.19 -26.78
CA GLN A 79 -18.27 -5.13 -26.32
C GLN A 79 -16.86 -4.54 -26.32
N ASN A 80 -16.52 -3.74 -27.34
CA ASN A 80 -15.22 -3.08 -27.40
C ASN A 80 -15.06 -2.07 -26.25
N TYR A 81 -16.10 -1.31 -25.92
CA TYR A 81 -16.09 -0.38 -24.79
C TYR A 81 -15.91 -1.11 -23.45
N TYR A 82 -16.61 -2.21 -23.22
CA TYR A 82 -16.40 -3.00 -21.99
C TYR A 82 -14.99 -3.59 -21.89
N GLN A 83 -14.38 -3.99 -23.02
CA GLN A 83 -13.00 -4.46 -23.05
C GLN A 83 -12.03 -3.32 -22.72
N LEU A 84 -12.17 -2.15 -23.36
CA LEU A 84 -11.38 -0.96 -23.06
C LEU A 84 -11.50 -0.54 -21.59
N PHE A 85 -12.72 -0.53 -21.05
CA PHE A 85 -13.00 -0.25 -19.64
C PHE A 85 -12.30 -1.26 -18.73
N THR A 86 -12.39 -2.56 -19.05
CA THR A 86 -11.74 -3.61 -18.25
C THR A 86 -10.22 -3.49 -18.28
N TYR A 87 -9.63 -3.19 -19.45
CA TYR A 87 -8.18 -3.04 -19.59
C TYR A 87 -7.65 -1.78 -18.91
N THR A 88 -8.37 -0.66 -18.99
CA THR A 88 -8.02 0.57 -18.24
C THR A 88 -8.08 0.35 -16.73
N VAL A 89 -9.13 -0.31 -16.21
CA VAL A 89 -9.29 -0.59 -14.78
C VAL A 89 -8.24 -1.57 -14.24
N ARG A 90 -7.71 -2.46 -15.08
CA ARG A 90 -6.64 -3.41 -14.73
C ARG A 90 -5.24 -2.82 -14.89
N ALA A 91 -5.08 -1.75 -15.65
CA ALA A 91 -3.81 -1.07 -15.82
C ALA A 91 -3.31 -0.46 -14.50
N THR A 92 -2.05 -0.05 -14.49
CA THR A 92 -1.46 0.64 -13.35
C THR A 92 -2.29 1.90 -13.02
N PRO A 93 -2.62 2.14 -11.73
CA PRO A 93 -3.45 3.26 -11.33
C PRO A 93 -2.64 4.56 -11.40
N THR A 94 -2.54 5.11 -12.61
CA THR A 94 -1.90 6.39 -12.91
C THR A 94 -2.95 7.47 -13.13
N LEU A 95 -2.55 8.72 -12.96
CA LEU A 95 -3.43 9.85 -13.24
C LEU A 95 -3.85 9.88 -14.73
N THR A 96 -2.96 9.46 -15.63
CA THR A 96 -3.26 9.29 -17.06
C THR A 96 -4.39 8.28 -17.26
N ASN A 97 -4.27 7.07 -16.70
CA ASN A 97 -5.29 6.03 -16.86
C ASN A 97 -6.63 6.41 -16.20
N TYR A 98 -6.59 7.24 -15.17
CA TYR A 98 -7.79 7.82 -14.57
C TYR A 98 -8.57 8.70 -15.55
N TYR A 99 -7.90 9.64 -16.21
CA TYR A 99 -8.55 10.48 -17.22
C TYR A 99 -9.01 9.68 -18.44
N ARG A 100 -8.24 8.66 -18.85
CA ARG A 100 -8.67 7.72 -19.90
C ARG A 100 -9.97 7.01 -19.53
N LEU A 101 -10.10 6.54 -18.28
CA LEU A 101 -11.31 5.89 -17.78
C LEU A 101 -12.51 6.85 -17.78
N LEU A 102 -12.34 8.09 -17.34
CA LEU A 102 -13.41 9.10 -17.37
C LEU A 102 -13.88 9.41 -18.79
N ALA A 103 -12.93 9.57 -19.74
CA ALA A 103 -13.27 9.80 -21.14
C ALA A 103 -14.07 8.62 -21.73
N LEU A 104 -13.67 7.37 -21.44
CA LEU A 104 -14.44 6.19 -21.87
C LEU A 104 -15.84 6.17 -21.28
N VAL A 105 -16.01 6.54 -20.00
CA VAL A 105 -17.33 6.59 -19.36
C VAL A 105 -18.22 7.65 -19.99
N ASP A 106 -17.67 8.83 -20.29
CA ASP A 106 -18.43 9.89 -20.96
C ASP A 106 -18.84 9.45 -22.38
N ASP A 107 -17.95 8.83 -23.15
CA ASP A 107 -18.27 8.28 -24.47
C ASP A 107 -19.34 7.16 -24.38
N MET A 108 -19.25 6.28 -23.37
CA MET A 108 -20.27 5.25 -23.12
C MET A 108 -21.63 5.87 -22.79
N LYS A 109 -21.67 6.97 -22.03
CA LYS A 109 -22.92 7.71 -21.72
C LYS A 109 -23.49 8.41 -22.95
N GLU A 110 -22.65 9.03 -23.78
CA GLU A 110 -23.09 9.67 -25.03
C GLU A 110 -23.69 8.66 -26.02
N LEU A 111 -23.10 7.46 -26.08
CA LEU A 111 -23.58 6.36 -26.93
C LEU A 111 -24.69 5.53 -26.30
N SER A 112 -25.18 5.92 -25.11
CA SER A 112 -26.22 5.20 -24.35
C SER A 112 -25.86 3.72 -24.06
N ILE A 113 -24.58 3.41 -23.89
CA ILE A 113 -24.10 2.08 -23.49
C ILE A 113 -24.26 1.96 -21.97
N PRO A 114 -25.01 0.96 -21.46
CA PRO A 114 -25.28 0.85 -20.03
C PRO A 114 -24.04 0.42 -19.25
N LEU A 115 -23.76 1.10 -18.13
CA LEU A 115 -22.73 0.65 -17.20
C LEU A 115 -23.27 -0.45 -16.28
N ARG A 116 -22.48 -1.50 -16.01
CA ARG A 116 -22.85 -2.61 -15.12
C ARG A 116 -22.40 -2.32 -13.69
N LEU A 117 -22.89 -3.09 -12.71
CA LEU A 117 -22.47 -2.98 -11.30
C LEU A 117 -20.94 -3.01 -11.12
N ILE A 118 -20.25 -3.92 -11.82
CA ILE A 118 -18.79 -4.04 -11.76
C ILE A 118 -18.12 -2.77 -12.28
N ASP A 119 -18.67 -2.17 -13.34
CA ASP A 119 -18.13 -0.95 -13.95
C ASP A 119 -18.32 0.25 -13.01
N TYR A 120 -19.48 0.37 -12.34
CA TYR A 120 -19.71 1.38 -11.30
C TYR A 120 -18.80 1.18 -10.09
N ASN A 121 -18.64 -0.04 -9.57
CA ASN A 121 -17.76 -0.30 -8.44
C ASN A 121 -16.30 0.07 -8.77
N ALA A 122 -15.84 -0.26 -9.98
CA ALA A 122 -14.54 0.17 -10.46
C ALA A 122 -14.47 1.70 -10.53
N LEU A 123 -15.44 2.36 -11.17
CA LEU A 123 -15.46 3.81 -11.32
C LEU A 123 -15.43 4.53 -9.96
N ILE A 124 -16.25 4.09 -9.00
CA ILE A 124 -16.26 4.60 -7.62
C ILE A 124 -14.86 4.49 -6.99
N SER A 125 -14.19 3.33 -7.13
CA SER A 125 -12.84 3.16 -6.58
C SER A 125 -11.80 4.09 -7.23
N TRP A 126 -11.89 4.30 -8.55
CA TRP A 126 -10.95 5.13 -9.31
C TRP A 126 -11.16 6.62 -9.01
N VAL A 127 -12.40 7.11 -9.09
CA VAL A 127 -12.81 8.49 -8.73
C VAL A 127 -12.54 8.79 -7.26
N GLY A 128 -12.69 7.79 -6.39
CA GLY A 128 -12.32 7.84 -4.98
C GLY A 128 -10.82 8.02 -4.69
N GLY A 129 -9.99 8.19 -5.71
CA GLY A 129 -8.56 8.49 -5.56
C GLY A 129 -7.66 7.27 -5.47
N ARG A 130 -8.05 6.11 -6.05
CA ARG A 130 -7.15 4.97 -6.26
C ARG A 130 -5.80 5.34 -6.92
N PRO A 131 -5.72 6.21 -7.94
CA PRO A 131 -4.44 6.62 -8.55
C PRO A 131 -3.68 7.68 -7.75
N LEU A 132 -4.28 8.24 -6.70
CA LEU A 132 -3.71 9.36 -5.95
C LEU A 132 -3.03 8.89 -4.67
N LYS A 133 -1.87 9.47 -4.37
CA LYS A 133 -1.19 9.28 -3.09
C LYS A 133 -1.99 9.89 -1.94
N THR A 134 -2.55 11.09 -2.14
CA THR A 134 -3.38 11.80 -1.17
C THR A 134 -4.81 11.98 -1.69
N VAL A 135 -5.80 11.55 -0.90
CA VAL A 135 -7.22 11.72 -1.23
C VAL A 135 -7.71 12.98 -0.52
N LYS A 136 -8.54 13.75 -1.23
CA LYS A 136 -9.20 14.96 -0.72
C LYS A 136 -10.72 14.77 -0.71
N SER A 137 -11.44 15.56 0.08
CA SER A 137 -12.90 15.43 0.27
C SER A 137 -13.72 15.50 -1.02
N HIS A 138 -13.27 16.21 -2.06
CA HIS A 138 -13.99 16.25 -3.34
C HIS A 138 -14.05 14.89 -4.04
N HIS A 139 -13.05 14.03 -3.88
CA HIS A 139 -13.07 12.67 -4.44
C HIS A 139 -14.15 11.79 -3.79
N LEU A 140 -14.39 11.98 -2.48
CA LEU A 140 -15.50 11.29 -1.81
C LEU A 140 -16.84 11.82 -2.34
N ASN A 141 -16.98 13.14 -2.51
CA ASN A 141 -18.19 13.72 -3.06
C ASN A 141 -18.47 13.25 -4.50
N GLU A 142 -17.43 13.13 -5.34
CA GLU A 142 -17.55 12.59 -6.69
C GLU A 142 -17.92 11.10 -6.68
N ALA A 143 -17.29 10.30 -5.80
CA ALA A 143 -17.63 8.90 -5.64
C ALA A 143 -19.08 8.70 -5.16
N LEU A 144 -19.56 9.53 -4.23
CA LEU A 144 -20.95 9.57 -3.78
C LEU A 144 -21.89 10.01 -4.92
N ALA A 145 -21.49 10.96 -5.77
CA ALA A 145 -22.28 11.35 -6.93
C ALA A 145 -22.45 10.19 -7.94
N VAL A 146 -21.38 9.41 -8.16
CA VAL A 146 -21.45 8.18 -9.00
C VAL A 146 -22.34 7.13 -8.34
N PHE A 147 -22.27 6.97 -7.02
CA PHE A 147 -23.15 6.06 -6.26
C PHE A 147 -24.63 6.44 -6.35
N GLU A 148 -24.94 7.72 -6.26
CA GLU A 148 -26.31 8.24 -6.47
C GLU A 148 -26.75 8.03 -7.93
N GLU A 149 -25.88 8.30 -8.91
CA GLU A 149 -26.17 8.07 -10.33
C GLU A 149 -26.45 6.60 -10.63
N MET A 150 -25.71 5.68 -10.02
CA MET A 150 -25.91 4.23 -10.17
C MET A 150 -27.34 3.80 -9.81
N GLN A 151 -27.91 4.39 -8.75
CA GLN A 151 -29.21 4.02 -8.19
C GLN A 151 -30.40 4.68 -8.90
N LYS A 152 -30.19 5.77 -9.64
CA LYS A 152 -31.27 6.43 -10.39
C LYS A 152 -31.74 5.57 -11.56
N ALA A 153 -33.05 5.43 -11.72
CA ALA A 153 -33.65 4.77 -12.89
C ALA A 153 -33.63 5.67 -14.16
N GLU A 154 -33.25 6.94 -14.01
CA GLU A 154 -33.21 7.92 -15.08
C GLU A 154 -31.87 8.67 -15.03
N ILE A 155 -31.16 8.69 -16.15
CA ILE A 155 -29.94 9.50 -16.34
C ILE A 155 -30.22 10.51 -17.44
N THR A 156 -29.91 11.78 -17.20
CA THR A 156 -29.92 12.80 -18.24
C THR A 156 -28.56 12.83 -18.94
N ASN A 157 -28.55 12.65 -20.26
CA ASN A 157 -27.32 12.76 -21.04
C ASN A 157 -26.87 14.23 -21.20
N ALA A 158 -25.70 14.47 -21.78
CA ALA A 158 -25.17 15.81 -22.03
C ALA A 158 -26.08 16.67 -22.94
N LYS A 159 -27.00 16.05 -23.70
CA LYS A 159 -27.96 16.71 -24.58
C LYS A 159 -29.30 17.02 -23.89
N GLY A 160 -29.44 16.70 -22.61
CA GLY A 160 -30.67 16.93 -21.84
C GLY A 160 -31.73 15.85 -21.99
N GLU A 161 -31.43 14.76 -22.71
CA GLU A 161 -32.38 13.67 -22.94
C GLU A 161 -32.39 12.73 -21.73
N VAL A 162 -33.60 12.36 -21.28
CA VAL A 162 -33.79 11.42 -20.17
C VAL A 162 -33.69 10.00 -20.70
N ILE A 163 -32.62 9.31 -20.34
CA ILE A 163 -32.40 7.90 -20.64
C ILE A 163 -32.91 7.09 -19.45
N ARG A 164 -33.91 6.25 -19.68
CA ARG A 164 -34.35 5.27 -18.69
C ARG A 164 -33.36 4.12 -18.66
N LYS A 165 -32.87 3.79 -17.46
CA LYS A 165 -32.03 2.62 -17.21
C LYS A 165 -32.58 1.84 -16.01
N GLU A 166 -32.15 0.59 -15.90
CA GLU A 166 -32.42 -0.17 -14.69
C GLU A 166 -31.64 0.43 -13.53
N ALA A 167 -32.33 0.68 -12.41
CA ALA A 167 -31.68 1.08 -11.16
C ALA A 167 -30.81 -0.08 -10.68
N ILE A 168 -29.52 0.17 -10.51
CA ILE A 168 -28.57 -0.88 -10.09
C ILE A 168 -28.48 -0.84 -8.57
N GLN A 169 -28.78 -1.97 -7.95
CA GLN A 169 -28.67 -2.11 -6.50
C GLN A 169 -27.20 -2.21 -6.07
N PRO A 170 -26.76 -1.42 -5.07
CA PRO A 170 -25.43 -1.54 -4.51
C PRO A 170 -25.13 -2.92 -3.94
N SER A 171 -23.86 -3.34 -4.02
CA SER A 171 -23.36 -4.55 -3.35
C SER A 171 -22.46 -4.21 -2.17
N VAL A 172 -22.05 -5.24 -1.41
CA VAL A 172 -21.02 -5.13 -0.35
C VAL A 172 -19.76 -4.44 -0.88
N ASP A 173 -19.32 -4.78 -2.10
CA ASP A 173 -18.14 -4.18 -2.74
C ASP A 173 -18.32 -2.67 -3.00
N THR A 174 -19.53 -2.24 -3.37
CA THR A 174 -19.85 -0.82 -3.57
C THR A 174 -19.67 -0.03 -2.28
N PHE A 175 -20.24 -0.53 -1.18
CA PHE A 175 -20.10 0.10 0.13
C PHE A 175 -18.67 0.04 0.64
N ASN A 176 -17.98 -1.09 0.47
CA ASN A 176 -16.57 -1.23 0.82
C ASN A 176 -15.68 -0.21 0.09
N ALA A 177 -15.95 0.06 -1.19
CA ALA A 177 -15.23 1.10 -1.93
C ALA A 177 -15.48 2.49 -1.33
N LEU A 178 -16.73 2.86 -1.05
CA LEU A 178 -17.09 4.18 -0.50
C LEU A 178 -16.56 4.39 0.93
N ILE A 179 -16.74 3.40 1.81
CA ILE A 179 -16.22 3.43 3.18
C ILE A 179 -14.68 3.47 3.14
N GLY A 180 -14.05 2.75 2.20
CA GLY A 180 -12.60 2.79 1.97
C GLY A 180 -12.09 4.18 1.61
N ILE A 181 -12.83 4.91 0.77
CA ILE A 181 -12.50 6.31 0.40
C ILE A 181 -12.65 7.21 1.62
N ALA A 182 -13.77 7.10 2.36
CA ALA A 182 -13.99 7.87 3.59
C ALA A 182 -12.91 7.62 4.65
N SER A 183 -12.42 6.38 4.77
CA SER A 183 -11.31 6.00 5.65
C SER A 183 -9.98 6.69 5.32
N ARG A 184 -9.75 7.08 4.06
CA ARG A 184 -8.53 7.76 3.62
C ARG A 184 -8.56 9.27 3.89
N ILE A 185 -9.75 9.86 4.08
CA ILE A 185 -9.95 11.28 4.43
C ILE A 185 -10.45 11.47 5.88
N PRO A 186 -10.12 10.52 6.77
CA PRO A 186 -10.76 10.25 8.07
C PRO A 186 -12.21 10.75 8.31
N ASP A 187 -13.12 10.64 7.33
CA ASP A 187 -14.51 11.10 7.50
C ASP A 187 -15.37 10.01 8.17
N LEU A 188 -15.36 10.04 9.52
CA LEU A 188 -16.11 9.09 10.34
C LEU A 188 -17.62 9.18 10.10
N ARG A 189 -18.16 10.39 9.94
CA ARG A 189 -19.61 10.62 9.85
C ARG A 189 -20.18 10.00 8.58
N THR A 190 -19.50 10.21 7.44
CA THR A 190 -19.96 9.64 6.17
C THR A 190 -19.81 8.13 6.15
N ALA A 191 -18.72 7.59 6.70
CA ALA A 191 -18.51 6.15 6.80
C ALA A 191 -19.57 5.45 7.67
N GLN A 192 -19.93 6.01 8.83
CA GLN A 192 -20.98 5.48 9.70
C GLN A 192 -22.34 5.47 8.98
N LYS A 193 -22.68 6.54 8.26
CA LYS A 193 -23.91 6.59 7.45
C LYS A 193 -23.94 5.50 6.39
N LEU A 194 -22.85 5.34 5.63
CA LEU A 194 -22.73 4.32 4.59
C LEU A 194 -22.82 2.89 5.17
N TYR A 195 -22.19 2.66 6.31
CA TYR A 195 -22.25 1.38 7.00
C TYR A 195 -23.66 1.06 7.52
N HIS A 196 -24.38 2.03 8.10
CA HIS A 196 -25.76 1.82 8.51
C HIS A 196 -26.73 1.67 7.33
N ASP A 197 -26.51 2.38 6.22
CA ASP A 197 -27.28 2.18 4.98
C ASP A 197 -27.07 0.76 4.42
N MET A 198 -25.83 0.28 4.42
CA MET A 198 -25.50 -1.10 4.04
C MET A 198 -26.31 -2.12 4.88
N LEU A 199 -26.33 -1.95 6.21
CA LEU A 199 -27.10 -2.83 7.11
C LEU A 199 -28.62 -2.71 6.89
N ALA A 200 -29.14 -1.50 6.70
CA ALA A 200 -30.56 -1.26 6.47
C ALA A 200 -31.06 -1.93 5.18
N ARG A 201 -30.18 -2.09 4.19
CA ARG A 201 -30.43 -2.81 2.94
C ARG A 201 -30.27 -4.33 3.06
N GLY A 202 -29.99 -4.85 4.26
CA GLY A 202 -29.79 -6.27 4.51
C GLY A 202 -28.47 -6.82 3.97
N LEU A 203 -27.51 -5.97 3.61
CA LEU A 203 -26.19 -6.40 3.18
C LEU A 203 -25.33 -6.73 4.40
N ILE A 204 -24.73 -7.92 4.40
CA ILE A 204 -23.92 -8.41 5.52
C ILE A 204 -22.48 -7.89 5.35
N PRO A 205 -21.92 -7.15 6.33
CA PRO A 205 -20.52 -6.73 6.31
C PRO A 205 -19.57 -7.91 6.29
N ASP A 206 -18.53 -7.81 5.47
CA ASP A 206 -17.51 -8.86 5.36
C ASP A 206 -16.21 -8.47 6.10
N LYS A 207 -15.24 -9.38 6.11
CA LYS A 207 -13.94 -9.12 6.77
C LYS A 207 -13.22 -7.89 6.21
N TYR A 208 -13.48 -7.52 4.95
CA TYR A 208 -12.88 -6.34 4.36
C TYR A 208 -13.57 -5.06 4.88
N THR A 209 -14.89 -5.06 5.01
CA THR A 209 -15.66 -3.97 5.65
C THR A 209 -15.09 -3.66 7.03
N TYR A 210 -14.98 -4.65 7.92
CA TYR A 210 -14.47 -4.43 9.28
C TYR A 210 -13.01 -3.99 9.30
N SER A 211 -12.17 -4.50 8.38
CA SER A 211 -10.77 -4.07 8.29
C SER A 211 -10.67 -2.58 7.91
N ILE A 212 -11.51 -2.10 6.99
CA ILE A 212 -11.60 -0.67 6.65
C ILE A 212 -12.09 0.14 7.85
N LEU A 213 -13.15 -0.32 8.51
CA LEU A 213 -13.72 0.38 9.66
C LEU A 213 -12.70 0.53 10.79
N PHE A 214 -11.95 -0.52 11.14
CA PHE A 214 -10.88 -0.43 12.15
C PHE A 214 -9.79 0.57 11.76
N ASN A 215 -9.37 0.60 10.48
CA ASN A 215 -8.41 1.60 10.02
C ASN A 215 -8.96 3.02 10.18
N LEU A 216 -10.23 3.25 9.84
CA LEU A 216 -10.89 4.55 9.99
C LEU A 216 -10.97 4.98 11.46
N VAL A 217 -11.62 4.19 12.34
CA VAL A 217 -11.76 4.57 13.75
C VAL A 217 -10.43 4.66 14.46
N GLY A 218 -9.46 3.82 14.05
CA GLY A 218 -8.09 3.88 14.52
C GLY A 218 -7.38 5.19 14.16
N ASN A 219 -7.62 5.71 12.95
CA ASN A 219 -7.04 6.99 12.49
C ASN A 219 -7.73 8.22 13.10
N VAL A 220 -9.03 8.14 13.37
CA VAL A 220 -9.81 9.23 14.00
C VAL A 220 -9.58 9.26 15.51
N GLY A 221 -9.27 8.11 16.11
CA GLY A 221 -9.03 7.95 17.53
C GLY A 221 -10.26 7.69 18.40
N ASP A 222 -11.32 7.16 17.78
CA ASP A 222 -12.55 6.79 18.48
C ASP A 222 -12.44 5.39 19.11
N ILE A 223 -11.94 5.32 20.35
CA ILE A 223 -11.76 4.07 21.09
C ILE A 223 -13.08 3.34 21.34
N GLY A 224 -14.17 4.09 21.61
CA GLY A 224 -15.51 3.53 21.80
C GLY A 224 -16.01 2.85 20.53
N GLY A 225 -15.85 3.54 19.40
CA GLY A 225 -16.15 3.00 18.07
C GLY A 225 -15.37 1.71 17.76
N ILE A 226 -14.08 1.62 18.14
CA ILE A 226 -13.31 0.36 17.97
C ILE A 226 -13.97 -0.80 18.72
N ASP A 227 -14.40 -0.59 19.97
CA ASP A 227 -15.02 -1.64 20.79
C ASP A 227 -16.40 -2.06 20.26
N ASP A 228 -17.17 -1.11 19.73
CA ASP A 228 -18.48 -1.37 19.14
C ASP A 228 -18.35 -2.12 17.80
N ILE A 229 -17.42 -1.71 16.92
CA ILE A 229 -17.11 -2.44 15.68
C ILE A 229 -16.58 -3.84 15.99
N LYS A 230 -15.74 -4.01 17.01
CA LYS A 230 -15.26 -5.33 17.46
C LYS A 230 -16.43 -6.20 17.92
N ARG A 231 -17.39 -5.65 18.67
CA ARG A 231 -18.56 -6.40 19.13
C ARG A 231 -19.43 -6.85 17.96
N ASP A 232 -19.67 -5.94 17.01
CA ASP A 232 -20.46 -6.22 15.82
C ASP A 232 -19.78 -7.28 14.93
N MET A 233 -18.47 -7.14 14.69
CA MET A 233 -17.64 -8.13 14.01
C MET A 233 -17.79 -9.54 14.61
N LEU A 234 -17.76 -9.66 15.94
CA LEU A 234 -17.88 -10.94 16.64
C LEU A 234 -19.28 -11.56 16.56
N GLN A 235 -20.31 -10.75 16.31
CA GLN A 235 -21.69 -11.20 16.19
C GLN A 235 -22.06 -11.59 14.76
N ASN A 236 -21.60 -10.80 13.78
CA ASN A 236 -22.05 -10.89 12.40
C ASN A 236 -21.13 -11.73 11.50
N LEU A 237 -19.83 -11.83 11.80
CA LEU A 237 -18.93 -12.62 10.95
C LEU A 237 -19.01 -14.12 11.23
N SER A 238 -18.83 -14.88 10.15
CA SER A 238 -18.65 -16.32 10.22
C SER A 238 -17.37 -16.68 10.98
N ARG A 239 -17.30 -17.91 11.51
CA ARG A 239 -16.07 -18.39 12.18
C ARG A 239 -14.86 -18.40 11.25
N ASP A 240 -15.06 -18.65 9.96
CA ASP A 240 -13.96 -18.73 9.01
C ASP A 240 -13.45 -17.34 8.63
N ASP A 241 -14.33 -16.34 8.57
CA ASP A 241 -13.91 -14.95 8.37
C ASP A 241 -13.19 -14.38 9.60
N LEU A 242 -13.59 -14.78 10.81
CA LEU A 242 -12.89 -14.43 12.05
C LEU A 242 -11.48 -15.03 12.13
N ARG A 243 -11.19 -16.11 11.38
CA ARG A 243 -9.83 -16.70 11.30
C ARG A 243 -8.89 -15.91 10.39
N ASN A 244 -9.34 -14.80 9.80
CA ASN A 244 -8.48 -13.95 9.01
C ASN A 244 -7.53 -13.13 9.90
N VAL A 245 -6.23 -13.47 9.90
CA VAL A 245 -5.21 -12.77 10.69
C VAL A 245 -5.14 -11.28 10.36
N LYS A 246 -5.36 -10.89 9.10
CA LYS A 246 -5.30 -9.48 8.67
C LYS A 246 -6.36 -8.63 9.35
N LEU A 247 -7.55 -9.18 9.58
CA LEU A 247 -8.64 -8.49 10.29
C LEU A 247 -8.25 -8.17 11.74
N TRP A 248 -7.63 -9.13 12.43
CA TRP A 248 -7.10 -8.94 13.78
C TRP A 248 -5.91 -8.00 13.80
N ASN A 249 -5.03 -8.03 12.80
CA ASN A 249 -3.94 -7.07 12.66
C ASN A 249 -4.45 -5.63 12.46
N SER A 250 -5.54 -5.42 11.72
CA SER A 250 -6.21 -4.12 11.62
C SER A 250 -6.74 -3.65 12.98
N LEU A 251 -7.38 -4.54 13.75
CA LEU A 251 -7.85 -4.24 15.11
C LEU A 251 -6.69 -3.91 16.07
N LEU A 252 -5.61 -4.72 16.06
CA LEU A 252 -4.41 -4.48 16.85
C LEU A 252 -3.80 -3.12 16.51
N THR A 253 -3.71 -2.78 15.22
CA THR A 253 -3.19 -1.48 14.76
C THR A 253 -4.07 -0.33 15.26
N ALA A 254 -5.39 -0.48 15.19
CA ALA A 254 -6.32 0.54 15.67
C ALA A 254 -6.17 0.80 17.17
N TYR A 255 -6.05 -0.25 18.00
CA TYR A 255 -5.79 -0.09 19.43
C TYR A 255 -4.40 0.46 19.75
N ALA A 256 -3.36 -0.02 19.04
CA ALA A 256 -1.98 0.41 19.24
C ALA A 256 -1.81 1.91 18.97
N ARG A 257 -2.41 2.43 17.89
CA ARG A 257 -2.40 3.87 17.57
C ARG A 257 -3.08 4.75 18.63
N ASN A 258 -3.96 4.16 19.44
CA ASN A 258 -4.82 4.88 20.38
C ASN A 258 -4.48 4.66 21.86
N GLY A 259 -3.24 4.28 22.21
CA GLY A 259 -2.89 4.15 23.63
C GLY A 259 -3.25 2.83 24.28
N GLN A 260 -3.98 1.95 23.61
CA GLN A 260 -4.68 0.84 24.26
C GLN A 260 -3.78 -0.40 24.44
N ARG A 261 -2.63 -0.25 25.10
CA ARG A 261 -1.62 -1.31 25.30
C ARG A 261 -2.21 -2.59 25.88
N ASN A 262 -3.03 -2.45 26.93
CA ASN A 262 -3.65 -3.59 27.62
C ASN A 262 -4.53 -4.42 26.68
N LYS A 263 -5.31 -3.76 25.80
CA LYS A 263 -6.17 -4.44 24.81
C LYS A 263 -5.35 -5.12 23.72
N VAL A 264 -4.27 -4.49 23.25
CA VAL A 264 -3.34 -5.09 22.28
C VAL A 264 -2.69 -6.34 22.88
N HIS A 265 -2.24 -6.28 24.13
CA HIS A 265 -1.69 -7.41 24.86
C HIS A 265 -2.70 -8.54 25.03
N GLU A 266 -3.89 -8.24 25.52
CA GLU A 266 -4.98 -9.22 25.68
C GLU A 266 -5.28 -9.96 24.37
N ILE A 267 -5.42 -9.21 23.26
CA ILE A 267 -5.69 -9.81 21.95
C ILE A 267 -4.54 -10.70 21.49
N LEU A 268 -3.29 -10.24 21.62
CA LEU A 268 -2.14 -11.05 21.20
C LEU A 268 -2.02 -12.32 22.03
N GLU A 269 -2.22 -12.27 23.35
CA GLU A 269 -2.22 -13.47 24.19
C GLU A 269 -3.39 -14.42 23.85
N HIS A 270 -4.55 -13.90 23.46
CA HIS A 270 -5.65 -14.71 22.96
C HIS A 270 -5.34 -15.37 21.60
N MET A 271 -4.69 -14.67 20.67
CA MET A 271 -4.24 -15.24 19.39
C MET A 271 -3.21 -16.36 19.61
N LYS A 272 -2.37 -16.20 20.63
CA LYS A 272 -1.35 -17.18 21.02
C LYS A 272 -1.91 -18.42 21.69
N ALA A 273 -3.07 -18.31 22.34
CA ALA A 273 -3.70 -19.45 22.99
C ALA A 273 -3.99 -20.51 21.92
N PRO A 274 -3.66 -21.79 22.18
CA PRO A 274 -3.91 -22.84 21.20
C PRO A 274 -5.39 -22.85 20.85
N ASN A 275 -5.69 -22.77 19.55
CA ASN A 275 -7.01 -23.02 19.00
C ASN A 275 -7.40 -24.45 19.40
N ASN A 276 -8.01 -24.60 20.57
CA ASN A 276 -8.43 -25.89 21.10
C ASN A 276 -9.53 -26.42 20.17
N ARG A 277 -9.14 -27.16 19.13
CA ARG A 277 -9.98 -28.21 18.57
C ARG A 277 -10.40 -29.06 19.77
N PRO A 278 -11.69 -29.19 20.10
CA PRO A 278 -12.06 -30.20 21.08
C PRO A 278 -11.60 -31.52 20.48
N SER A 279 -10.66 -32.20 21.12
CA SER A 279 -10.62 -33.65 21.01
C SER A 279 -12.03 -34.12 21.32
N ARG A 280 -12.49 -35.16 20.62
CA ARG A 280 -13.85 -35.71 20.73
C ARG A 280 -14.21 -36.12 22.17
N ASN A 281 -13.23 -36.13 23.09
CA ASN A 281 -13.37 -36.40 24.51
C ASN A 281 -12.79 -35.23 25.34
N LYS A 282 -13.61 -34.23 25.71
CA LYS A 282 -13.33 -33.39 26.88
C LYS A 282 -14.06 -33.98 28.09
N PRO A 283 -13.41 -34.18 29.25
CA PRO A 283 -14.09 -34.66 30.45
C PRO A 283 -15.21 -33.70 30.87
N LEU A 284 -16.33 -34.26 31.34
CA LEU A 284 -17.46 -33.51 31.87
C LEU A 284 -16.97 -32.55 32.98
N GLY A 285 -17.17 -31.23 32.79
CA GLY A 285 -16.88 -30.22 33.81
C GLY A 285 -16.11 -28.99 33.32
N VAL A 286 -15.47 -29.02 32.14
CA VAL A 286 -14.78 -27.84 31.60
C VAL A 286 -15.80 -26.85 31.02
N ARG A 287 -15.84 -25.61 31.56
CA ARG A 287 -16.65 -24.49 31.06
C ARG A 287 -16.58 -24.41 29.52
N LYS A 288 -17.73 -24.32 28.85
CA LYS A 288 -17.81 -24.11 27.40
C LYS A 288 -17.00 -22.84 27.06
N THR A 289 -15.86 -22.99 26.38
CA THR A 289 -15.12 -21.83 25.83
C THR A 289 -16.06 -21.02 24.93
N LYS A 290 -16.02 -19.69 25.03
CA LYS A 290 -16.95 -18.80 24.32
C LYS A 290 -16.84 -19.05 22.81
N LYS A 291 -17.95 -18.94 22.08
CA LYS A 291 -18.06 -19.29 20.63
C LYS A 291 -17.00 -18.60 19.75
N TRP A 292 -16.60 -17.38 20.12
CA TRP A 292 -15.64 -16.54 19.40
C TRP A 292 -14.18 -16.85 19.71
N GLU A 293 -13.85 -17.38 20.91
CA GLU A 293 -12.49 -17.80 21.29
C GLU A 293 -11.95 -18.94 20.40
N ARG A 294 -12.82 -19.59 19.61
CA ARG A 294 -12.47 -20.65 18.65
C ARG A 294 -12.23 -20.14 17.21
N GLY A 295 -12.45 -18.85 16.98
CA GLY A 295 -12.29 -18.18 15.69
C GLY A 295 -11.04 -17.31 15.60
N ILE A 296 -10.37 -17.02 16.72
CA ILE A 296 -9.17 -16.18 16.75
C ILE A 296 -8.03 -16.94 16.07
N PRO A 297 -7.30 -16.32 15.12
CA PRO A 297 -6.21 -17.00 14.44
C PRO A 297 -4.91 -16.91 15.23
N SER A 298 -3.95 -17.78 14.87
CA SER A 298 -2.58 -17.68 15.38
C SER A 298 -1.95 -16.36 14.93
N PRO A 299 -1.13 -15.70 15.77
CA PRO A 299 -0.42 -14.50 15.37
C PRO A 299 0.54 -14.80 14.23
N ASP A 300 0.69 -13.84 13.32
CA ASP A 300 1.71 -13.85 12.27
C ASP A 300 2.84 -12.86 12.59
N ALA A 301 3.81 -12.76 11.69
CA ALA A 301 4.93 -11.84 11.85
C ALA A 301 4.48 -10.37 11.96
N ASP A 302 3.39 -10.00 11.27
CA ASP A 302 2.82 -8.65 11.33
C ASP A 302 2.13 -8.38 12.68
N SER A 303 1.46 -9.36 13.28
CA SER A 303 0.91 -9.25 14.64
C SER A 303 2.01 -8.89 15.65
N TYR A 304 3.16 -9.58 15.57
CA TYR A 304 4.33 -9.29 16.42
C TYR A 304 4.96 -7.95 16.07
N ARG A 305 5.02 -7.58 14.78
CA ARG A 305 5.52 -6.26 14.36
C ARG A 305 4.70 -5.12 14.94
N ILE A 306 3.36 -5.21 14.89
CA ILE A 306 2.47 -4.19 15.47
C ILE A 306 2.71 -4.08 16.98
N TYR A 307 2.81 -5.21 17.67
CA TYR A 307 3.06 -5.24 19.11
C TYR A 307 4.42 -4.64 19.49
N ILE A 308 5.48 -5.02 18.77
CA ILE A 308 6.85 -4.53 19.01
C ILE A 308 6.95 -3.04 18.67
N GLN A 309 6.33 -2.58 17.57
CA GLN A 309 6.25 -1.15 17.26
C GLN A 309 5.57 -0.38 18.39
N MET A 310 4.45 -0.90 18.90
CA MET A 310 3.77 -0.32 20.05
C MET A 310 4.68 -0.23 21.28
N MET A 311 5.45 -1.29 21.60
CA MET A 311 6.41 -1.25 22.71
C MET A 311 7.47 -0.16 22.52
N ILE A 312 7.99 -0.01 21.29
CA ILE A 312 8.99 1.01 20.95
C ILE A 312 8.41 2.43 21.09
N ASP A 313 7.23 2.67 20.53
CA ASP A 313 6.56 3.99 20.57
C ASP A 313 6.29 4.45 22.00
N TYR A 314 6.21 3.51 22.93
CA TYR A 314 5.95 3.74 24.34
C TYR A 314 7.18 3.70 25.24
N GLY A 315 8.38 3.53 24.66
CA GLY A 315 9.64 3.54 25.39
C GLY A 315 9.83 2.34 26.32
N GLU A 316 9.27 1.18 25.98
CA GLU A 316 9.55 -0.06 26.73
C GLU A 316 11.04 -0.45 26.61
N PRO A 317 11.63 -1.12 27.61
CA PRO A 317 13.04 -1.52 27.57
C PRO A 317 13.40 -2.38 26.35
N LYS A 318 14.56 -2.11 25.74
CA LYS A 318 15.08 -2.82 24.56
C LYS A 318 15.15 -4.33 24.78
N GLU A 319 15.47 -4.77 26.00
CA GLU A 319 15.52 -6.17 26.41
C GLU A 319 14.15 -6.83 26.31
N SER A 320 13.09 -6.15 26.78
CA SER A 320 11.71 -6.66 26.70
C SER A 320 11.25 -6.78 25.24
N ILE A 321 11.63 -5.81 24.42
CA ILE A 321 11.34 -5.82 22.98
C ILE A 321 12.07 -7.01 22.32
N PHE A 322 13.34 -7.23 22.66
CA PHE A 322 14.13 -8.35 22.14
C PHE A 322 13.59 -9.70 22.61
N ASP A 323 13.15 -9.82 23.87
CA ASP A 323 12.51 -11.02 24.39
C ASP A 323 11.22 -11.34 23.64
N LYS A 324 10.44 -10.32 23.28
CA LYS A 324 9.24 -10.50 22.46
C LYS A 324 9.57 -10.98 21.06
N PHE A 325 10.65 -10.47 20.45
CA PHE A 325 11.15 -10.94 19.17
C PHE A 325 11.61 -12.42 19.23
N LEU A 326 12.30 -12.81 20.31
CA LEU A 326 12.68 -14.21 20.54
C LEU A 326 11.45 -15.10 20.79
N GLU A 327 10.42 -14.61 21.47
CA GLU A 327 9.16 -15.32 21.67
C GLU A 327 8.50 -15.70 20.34
N MET A 328 8.45 -14.76 19.39
CA MET A 328 7.95 -15.01 18.02
C MET A 328 8.73 -16.15 17.35
N ARG A 329 10.07 -16.11 17.44
CA ARG A 329 10.94 -17.15 16.86
C ARG A 329 10.76 -18.52 17.54
N ARG A 330 10.58 -18.57 18.86
CA ARG A 330 10.28 -19.82 19.60
C ARG A 330 8.97 -20.47 19.13
N ARG A 331 8.03 -19.66 18.61
CA ARG A 331 6.78 -20.13 17.99
C ARG A 331 6.92 -20.47 16.50
N CYS A 332 8.14 -20.52 15.99
CA CYS A 332 8.45 -20.83 14.59
C CYS A 332 7.84 -19.86 13.58
N ILE A 333 7.57 -18.61 13.99
CA ILE A 333 7.13 -17.55 13.09
C ILE A 333 8.38 -16.85 12.55
N SER A 334 8.55 -16.88 11.22
CA SER A 334 9.68 -16.21 10.55
C SER A 334 9.48 -14.69 10.61
N PRO A 335 10.49 -13.89 10.99
CA PRO A 335 10.41 -12.44 10.95
C PRO A 335 10.23 -11.92 9.52
N ILE A 336 9.76 -10.69 9.42
CA ILE A 336 9.70 -9.91 8.18
C ILE A 336 10.74 -8.79 8.22
N ILE A 337 11.21 -8.32 7.07
CA ILE A 337 12.25 -7.27 7.01
C ILE A 337 11.82 -5.99 7.73
N GLN A 338 10.54 -5.63 7.64
CA GLN A 338 9.98 -4.46 8.31
C GLN A 338 10.14 -4.52 9.83
N LEU A 339 10.10 -5.72 10.42
CA LEU A 339 10.29 -5.89 11.86
C LEU A 339 11.74 -5.58 12.26
N TYR A 340 12.72 -6.04 11.47
CA TYR A 340 14.12 -5.68 11.69
C TYR A 340 14.34 -4.17 11.56
N ASN A 341 13.79 -3.52 10.53
CA ASN A 341 13.91 -2.08 10.35
C ASN A 341 13.34 -1.29 11.54
N VAL A 342 12.17 -1.71 12.05
CA VAL A 342 11.54 -1.13 13.24
C VAL A 342 12.43 -1.28 14.47
N MET A 343 13.00 -2.48 14.66
CA MET A 343 13.91 -2.75 15.76
C MET A 343 15.20 -1.93 15.65
N PHE A 344 15.85 -1.87 14.48
CA PHE A 344 17.07 -1.07 14.27
C PHE A 344 16.81 0.42 14.50
N LYS A 345 15.69 0.94 14.01
CA LYS A 345 15.28 2.33 14.24
C LYS A 345 15.18 2.67 15.73
N SER A 346 14.79 1.71 16.58
CA SER A 346 14.74 1.94 18.04
C SER A 346 16.11 2.24 18.65
N PHE A 347 17.21 1.86 18.01
CA PHE A 347 18.59 2.11 18.47
C PHE A 347 19.19 3.43 17.94
N MET A 348 18.47 4.14 17.07
CA MET A 348 18.94 5.43 16.55
C MET A 348 18.75 6.55 17.58
N LYS A 349 19.63 7.55 17.58
CA LYS A 349 19.51 8.74 18.44
C LYS A 349 18.33 9.60 17.95
N PRO A 350 17.43 10.07 18.83
CA PRO A 350 16.44 11.08 18.45
C PRO A 350 17.16 12.38 18.10
N VAL A 351 16.73 13.04 17.02
CA VAL A 351 17.40 14.21 16.41
C VAL A 351 17.47 15.44 17.34
N GLU A 352 16.73 15.47 18.46
CA GLU A 352 16.44 16.74 19.18
C GLU A 352 16.79 16.81 20.69
N HIS A 353 17.47 15.83 21.31
CA HIS A 353 17.77 15.93 22.76
C HIS A 353 19.25 15.70 23.10
N PHE A 354 19.83 16.63 23.86
CA PHE A 354 21.13 16.47 24.51
C PHE A 354 21.05 15.27 25.48
N PRO A 355 22.02 14.34 25.45
CA PRO A 355 21.96 13.14 26.28
C PRO A 355 22.16 13.45 27.77
N ASP A 356 21.20 13.02 28.61
CA ASP A 356 21.34 12.98 30.07
C ASP A 356 22.43 11.98 30.50
N VAL A 357 23.07 12.22 31.65
CA VAL A 357 24.21 11.45 32.17
C VAL A 357 23.91 9.94 32.33
N ASP A 358 22.65 9.56 32.58
CA ASP A 358 22.22 8.15 32.68
C ASP A 358 22.20 7.41 31.32
N THR A 359 22.08 8.14 30.20
CA THR A 359 22.08 7.53 28.85
C THR A 359 23.46 7.02 28.42
N LEU A 360 24.53 7.39 29.11
CA LEU A 360 25.89 6.95 28.81
C LEU A 360 26.20 5.54 29.37
N GLN A 361 25.54 5.12 30.46
CA GLN A 361 25.75 3.80 31.06
C GLN A 361 25.00 2.67 30.32
N GLN A 362 23.93 2.98 29.59
CA GLN A 362 23.12 2.00 28.85
C GLN A 362 23.69 1.63 27.46
N ARG A 363 24.55 2.49 26.88
CA ARG A 363 25.14 2.29 25.54
C ARG A 363 25.83 0.95 25.28
N PRO A 364 26.66 0.38 26.19
CA PRO A 364 27.33 -0.89 25.91
C PRO A 364 26.36 -2.09 25.80
N ASN A 365 25.29 -2.10 26.60
CA ASN A 365 24.27 -3.16 26.55
C ASN A 365 23.43 -3.06 25.27
N GLU A 366 23.09 -1.84 24.85
CA GLU A 366 22.37 -1.60 23.60
C GLU A 366 23.18 -2.03 22.37
N LEU A 367 24.49 -1.77 22.35
CA LEU A 367 25.37 -2.21 21.27
C LEU A 367 25.44 -3.74 21.18
N GLU A 368 25.50 -4.43 22.31
CA GLU A 368 25.49 -5.90 22.33
C GLU A 368 24.17 -6.46 21.79
N LEU A 369 23.04 -5.87 22.17
CA LEU A 369 21.72 -6.23 21.66
C LEU A 369 21.61 -5.98 20.15
N LEU A 370 22.12 -4.84 19.66
CA LEU A 370 22.13 -4.52 18.23
C LEU A 370 22.98 -5.53 17.43
N LYS A 371 24.15 -5.91 17.95
CA LYS A 371 25.00 -6.96 17.34
C LYS A 371 24.30 -8.32 17.31
N LYS A 372 23.62 -8.70 18.39
CA LYS A 372 22.80 -9.93 18.44
C LYS A 372 21.69 -9.88 17.39
N LEU A 373 21.00 -8.76 17.26
CA LEU A 373 19.93 -8.57 16.26
C LEU A 373 20.48 -8.64 14.83
N TYR A 374 21.63 -8.01 14.56
CA TYR A 374 22.31 -8.08 13.26
C TYR A 374 22.73 -9.52 12.92
N ALA A 375 23.30 -10.27 13.87
CA ALA A 375 23.63 -11.68 13.66
C ALA A 375 22.40 -12.56 13.37
N LEU A 376 21.24 -12.22 13.94
CA LEU A 376 19.97 -12.89 13.64
C LEU A 376 19.46 -12.53 12.23
N LEU A 377 19.59 -11.27 11.80
CA LEU A 377 19.29 -10.85 10.44
C LEU A 377 20.14 -11.65 9.44
N LEU A 378 21.46 -11.73 9.66
CA LEU A 378 22.38 -12.46 8.77
C LEU A 378 21.98 -13.93 8.57
N LYS A 379 21.44 -14.59 9.60
CA LYS A 379 20.92 -15.96 9.51
C LYS A 379 19.64 -16.05 8.68
N ASP A 380 18.81 -15.01 8.74
CA ASP A 380 17.51 -14.97 8.06
C ASP A 380 17.58 -14.45 6.62
N LEU A 381 18.74 -13.95 6.15
CA LEU A 381 18.95 -13.50 4.77
C LEU A 381 18.68 -14.59 3.72
N THR A 382 18.61 -15.85 4.13
CA THR A 382 18.17 -16.97 3.28
C THR A 382 16.68 -16.92 2.94
N LYS A 383 15.87 -16.20 3.73
CA LYS A 383 14.41 -16.13 3.63
C LYS A 383 13.89 -14.71 3.42
N ILE A 384 14.70 -13.70 3.70
CA ILE A 384 14.31 -12.29 3.73
C ILE A 384 15.31 -11.47 2.94
N GLU A 385 14.81 -10.63 2.04
CA GLU A 385 15.63 -9.71 1.25
C GLU A 385 15.71 -8.34 1.94
N PRO A 386 16.92 -7.84 2.26
CA PRO A 386 17.12 -6.49 2.75
C PRO A 386 16.72 -5.44 1.71
N ASN A 387 16.22 -4.30 2.19
CA ASN A 387 15.91 -3.14 1.36
C ASN A 387 16.81 -1.94 1.73
N SER A 388 16.70 -0.85 0.97
CA SER A 388 17.44 0.41 1.24
C SER A 388 17.22 0.94 2.66
N ASP A 389 16.00 0.79 3.20
CA ASP A 389 15.66 1.18 4.56
C ASP A 389 16.39 0.33 5.61
N THR A 390 16.61 -0.96 5.32
CA THR A 390 17.37 -1.86 6.21
C THR A 390 18.80 -1.38 6.33
N LEU A 391 19.42 -1.06 5.18
CA LEU A 391 20.78 -0.53 5.13
C LEU A 391 20.87 0.78 5.91
N TYR A 392 19.94 1.70 5.68
CA TYR A 392 19.89 2.98 6.39
C TYR A 392 19.74 2.83 7.89
N THR A 393 18.70 2.11 8.34
CA THR A 393 18.36 2.00 9.77
C THR A 393 19.44 1.25 10.54
N LEU A 394 19.99 0.17 9.98
CA LEU A 394 21.05 -0.62 10.60
C LEU A 394 22.35 0.16 10.72
N VAL A 395 22.84 0.73 9.61
CA VAL A 395 24.12 1.44 9.60
C VAL A 395 24.02 2.69 10.47
N SER A 396 22.92 3.44 10.40
CA SER A 396 22.71 4.61 11.26
C SER A 396 22.66 4.23 12.74
N ALA A 397 22.01 3.11 13.10
CA ALA A 397 22.00 2.64 14.49
C ALA A 397 23.40 2.30 15.02
N PHE A 398 24.25 1.64 14.22
CA PHE A 398 25.64 1.37 14.62
C PHE A 398 26.46 2.65 14.74
N LEU A 399 26.30 3.60 13.83
CA LEU A 399 26.98 4.90 13.88
C LEU A 399 26.55 5.71 15.11
N ASP A 400 25.26 5.70 15.44
CA ASP A 400 24.73 6.42 16.61
C ASP A 400 25.25 5.83 17.94
N LEU A 401 25.49 4.52 17.98
CA LEU A 401 26.14 3.81 19.09
C LEU A 401 27.67 3.81 19.02
N GLU A 402 28.27 4.62 18.14
CA GLU A 402 29.72 4.85 18.02
C GLU A 402 30.54 3.62 17.56
N ASP A 403 29.91 2.60 16.94
CA ASP A 403 30.58 1.44 16.34
C ASP A 403 30.74 1.59 14.82
N THR A 404 31.70 2.42 14.43
CA THR A 404 31.99 2.75 13.02
C THR A 404 32.48 1.56 12.21
N LYS A 405 33.22 0.63 12.84
CA LYS A 405 33.76 -0.56 12.18
C LYS A 405 32.65 -1.50 11.72
N THR A 406 31.77 -1.88 12.65
CA THR A 406 30.64 -2.78 12.33
C THR A 406 29.67 -2.11 11.37
N ALA A 407 29.47 -0.79 11.47
CA ALA A 407 28.66 -0.02 10.54
C ALA A 407 29.17 -0.12 9.09
N LEU A 408 30.48 0.06 8.88
CA LEU A 408 31.11 -0.05 7.57
C LEU A 408 31.11 -1.48 7.03
N GLU A 409 31.35 -2.48 7.88
CA GLU A 409 31.25 -3.90 7.51
C GLU A 409 29.83 -4.25 7.04
N ALA A 410 28.82 -3.84 7.80
CA ALA A 410 27.41 -4.05 7.45
C ALA A 410 27.04 -3.33 6.15
N PHE A 411 27.52 -2.10 5.95
CA PHE A 411 27.30 -1.33 4.73
C PHE A 411 27.87 -2.04 3.49
N VAL A 412 29.13 -2.48 3.56
CA VAL A 412 29.80 -3.19 2.46
C VAL A 412 29.11 -4.52 2.18
N PHE A 413 28.77 -5.28 3.23
CA PHE A 413 28.15 -6.59 3.09
C PHE A 413 26.76 -6.52 2.44
N LEU A 414 25.90 -5.62 2.91
CA LEU A 414 24.54 -5.45 2.37
C LEU A 414 24.53 -4.77 1.00
N SER A 415 25.50 -3.90 0.69
CA SER A 415 25.57 -3.27 -0.64
C SER A 415 26.09 -4.22 -1.72
N ASN A 416 26.88 -5.23 -1.34
CA ASN A 416 27.52 -6.19 -2.24
C ASN A 416 26.79 -7.54 -2.33
N HIS A 417 25.46 -7.59 -2.13
CA HIS A 417 24.64 -8.81 -1.99
C HIS A 417 24.82 -9.95 -3.05
N ASN A 418 25.65 -9.79 -4.08
CA ASN A 418 26.04 -10.83 -5.05
C ASN A 418 27.51 -11.32 -4.99
N THR A 419 28.40 -10.76 -4.18
CA THR A 419 29.81 -11.22 -4.09
C THR A 419 30.14 -11.74 -2.69
N ARG A 420 30.31 -13.07 -2.58
CA ARG A 420 30.64 -13.83 -1.36
C ARG A 420 32.03 -13.54 -0.75
N ASN A 421 32.67 -12.42 -1.07
CA ASN A 421 33.98 -12.07 -0.51
C ASN A 421 33.80 -11.01 0.58
N ILE A 422 33.76 -11.45 1.83
CA ILE A 422 33.84 -10.58 3.01
C ILE A 422 35.29 -10.09 3.12
N PRO A 423 35.60 -8.79 2.98
CA PRO A 423 36.95 -8.28 3.18
C PRO A 423 37.38 -8.46 4.65
N THR A 424 38.55 -9.06 4.86
CA THR A 424 39.02 -9.54 6.17
C THR A 424 39.88 -8.53 6.95
N THR A 425 40.14 -7.34 6.40
CA THR A 425 41.01 -6.33 7.03
C THR A 425 40.37 -4.94 7.02
N GLU A 426 40.57 -4.18 8.09
CA GLU A 426 39.96 -2.86 8.36
C GLU A 426 40.31 -1.82 7.27
N LYS A 427 41.55 -1.85 6.78
CA LYS A 427 42.00 -1.05 5.63
C LYS A 427 41.30 -1.45 4.32
N SER A 428 41.02 -2.74 4.12
CA SER A 428 40.29 -3.22 2.94
C SER A 428 38.81 -2.85 2.99
N ILE A 429 38.19 -2.85 4.18
CA ILE A 429 36.80 -2.43 4.39
C ILE A 429 36.65 -0.94 4.09
N GLN A 430 37.52 -0.09 4.64
CA GLN A 430 37.52 1.36 4.36
C GLN A 430 37.80 1.64 2.88
N HIS A 431 38.78 0.97 2.27
CA HIS A 431 39.10 1.14 0.85
C HIS A 431 37.94 0.70 -0.06
N ASN A 432 37.27 -0.41 0.25
CA ASN A 432 36.09 -0.87 -0.49
C ASN A 432 34.88 0.04 -0.29
N ALA A 433 34.66 0.55 0.93
CA ALA A 433 33.62 1.54 1.19
C ALA A 433 33.89 2.83 0.40
N VAL A 434 35.13 3.35 0.42
CA VAL A 434 35.54 4.52 -0.37
C VAL A 434 35.39 4.26 -1.87
N ALA A 435 35.77 3.08 -2.37
CA ALA A 435 35.61 2.70 -3.77
C ALA A 435 34.14 2.60 -4.19
N LEU A 436 33.26 2.04 -3.35
CA LEU A 436 31.81 2.00 -3.59
C LEU A 436 31.19 3.41 -3.57
N LEU A 437 31.56 4.24 -2.58
CA LEU A 437 31.14 5.63 -2.47
C LEU A 437 31.64 6.50 -3.64
N ALA A 438 32.77 6.13 -4.27
CA ALA A 438 33.35 6.78 -5.44
C ALA A 438 32.76 6.26 -6.77
N GLU A 439 32.48 4.97 -6.90
CA GLU A 439 31.80 4.40 -8.09
C GLU A 439 30.40 4.99 -8.28
N GLU A 440 29.68 5.32 -7.21
CA GLU A 440 28.38 5.99 -7.27
C GLU A 440 28.44 7.43 -7.80
N ARG A 441 29.64 8.04 -7.91
CA ARG A 441 29.80 9.33 -8.61
C ARG A 441 29.69 9.20 -10.14
N HIS A 442 29.81 7.99 -10.69
CA HIS A 442 30.05 7.81 -12.13
C HIS A 442 29.14 6.78 -12.85
N LYS A 443 28.15 6.15 -12.20
CA LYS A 443 27.31 5.13 -12.87
C LYS A 443 25.91 5.61 -13.23
N ALA A 444 25.60 5.45 -14.52
CA ALA A 444 24.27 5.42 -15.14
C ALA A 444 23.45 4.20 -14.64
N PRO A 445 22.11 4.23 -14.74
CA PRO A 445 21.23 3.31 -14.02
C PRO A 445 21.26 1.92 -14.67
N ASN A 446 21.99 0.98 -14.08
CA ASN A 446 21.84 -0.44 -14.39
C ASN A 446 21.54 -1.23 -13.11
N GLN A 447 20.49 -2.03 -13.23
CA GLN A 447 19.63 -2.59 -12.20
C GLN A 447 20.32 -3.64 -11.30
N THR A 448 19.80 -3.80 -10.07
CA THR A 448 20.03 -4.85 -9.04
C THR A 448 20.96 -4.57 -7.85
N LYS A 449 21.40 -3.33 -7.62
CA LYS A 449 22.06 -2.94 -6.35
C LYS A 449 21.08 -2.21 -5.42
N ILE A 450 21.15 -2.49 -4.12
CA ILE A 450 20.43 -1.70 -3.12
C ILE A 450 21.07 -0.32 -3.09
N GLU A 451 20.36 0.70 -3.56
CA GLU A 451 20.85 2.07 -3.54
C GLU A 451 20.76 2.65 -2.11
N PRO A 452 21.88 3.02 -1.48
CA PRO A 452 21.87 3.69 -0.19
C PRO A 452 21.28 5.11 -0.31
N PRO A 453 20.48 5.57 0.67
CA PRO A 453 19.96 6.92 0.64
C PRO A 453 21.07 7.96 0.82
N LYS A 454 20.94 9.11 0.14
CA LYS A 454 21.93 10.20 0.09
C LYS A 454 22.40 10.66 1.48
N GLU A 455 21.49 10.74 2.43
CA GLU A 455 21.78 11.16 3.81
C GLU A 455 22.77 10.21 4.51
N LEU A 456 22.66 8.90 4.29
CA LEU A 456 23.60 7.91 4.83
C LEU A 456 24.99 8.08 4.22
N LEU A 457 25.03 8.32 2.91
CA LEU A 457 26.28 8.53 2.18
C LEU A 457 27.02 9.76 2.70
N ASP A 458 26.30 10.84 2.99
CA ASP A 458 26.90 12.07 3.51
C ASP A 458 27.39 11.89 4.96
N ARG A 459 26.65 11.17 5.82
CA ARG A 459 27.13 10.81 7.17
C ARG A 459 28.38 9.93 7.13
N LEU A 460 28.39 8.91 6.28
CA LEU A 460 29.56 8.04 6.11
C LEU A 460 30.77 8.80 5.55
N ARG A 461 30.56 9.72 4.60
CA ARG A 461 31.61 10.59 4.05
C ARG A 461 32.23 11.49 5.12
N ALA A 462 31.43 12.09 5.99
CA ALA A 462 31.93 12.92 7.10
C ALA A 462 32.85 12.10 8.03
N ILE A 463 32.43 10.90 8.41
CA ILE A 463 33.18 10.01 9.32
C ILE A 463 34.48 9.49 8.65
N VAL A 464 34.43 9.17 7.36
CA VAL A 464 35.62 8.75 6.62
C VAL A 464 36.60 9.91 6.44
N ALA A 465 36.11 11.14 6.22
CA ALA A 465 36.93 12.34 6.15
C ALA A 465 37.63 12.66 7.49
N GLU A 466 36.93 12.55 8.62
CA GLU A 466 37.52 12.73 9.95
C GLU A 466 38.61 11.69 10.25
N ASN A 467 38.38 10.41 9.94
CA ASN A 467 39.34 9.32 10.21
C ASN A 467 40.54 9.27 9.23
N SER A 468 40.50 10.00 8.11
CA SER A 468 41.60 10.12 7.16
C SER A 468 42.52 11.32 7.43
N THR A 469 42.19 12.13 8.45
CA THR A 469 43.01 13.26 8.92
C THR A 469 43.84 12.94 10.17
N LEU A 470 43.75 11.71 10.69
CA LEU A 470 44.65 11.11 11.70
C LEU A 470 45.60 10.12 11.03
#